data_AF-A0A395HP96-F1
#
_entry.id   AF-A0A395HP96-F1
#
_cell.length_a   1.000
_cell.length_b   1.000
_cell.length_c   1.000
_cell.angle_alpha   90.00
_cell.angle_beta   90.00
_cell.angle_gamma   90.00
#
_symmetry.space_group_name_H-M   'P 1'
#
loop_
_entity.id
_entity.type
_entity.pdbx_description
1 polymer ?
#
loop_
_entity_poly.entity_id
_entity_poly.type
_entity_poly.pdbx_seq_one_letter_code
_entity_poly.pdbx_strand_id
1 'polypeptide(L)'
;MQGCSSSPRVIASVASATFSRAAGLPPCKLRGGGPPWHPASWDTRHYIRSFATRITTQQDRSRISYGGDFDPQTDIGSSSWADVQLYRVAFGPLLGKPALVRRPDFAPLKSDIYFMPRTEEGDVDALLCMTEEDFAGLDVDPEWRRYADCIG
;
A
#
# COMPACT_ATOMS: atom_id res chain seq x y z
N MET A 1 19.93 19.04 -2.70
CA MET A 1 19.29 18.79 -1.40
C MET A 1 17.90 19.39 -1.47
N GLN A 2 16.92 18.63 -1.95
CA GLN A 2 15.52 19.06 -2.01
C GLN A 2 14.78 18.34 -0.90
N GLY A 3 14.08 19.14 -0.09
CA GLY A 3 13.49 18.71 1.18
C GLY A 3 12.40 17.67 0.96
N CYS A 4 12.59 16.48 1.52
CA CYS A 4 11.45 15.71 1.98
C CYS A 4 10.81 16.51 3.12
N SER A 5 9.53 16.87 3.00
CA SER A 5 8.69 17.25 4.14
C SER A 5 8.94 16.27 5.27
N SER A 6 9.30 16.77 6.45
CA SER A 6 9.69 16.00 7.63
C SER A 6 8.53 15.28 8.33
N SER A 7 7.34 15.26 7.72
CA SER A 7 6.15 14.63 8.27
C SER A 7 5.46 13.83 7.17
N PRO A 8 5.06 12.56 7.41
CA PRO A 8 4.11 11.88 6.54
C PRO A 8 2.84 12.74 6.50
N ARG A 9 2.45 13.18 5.31
CA ARG A 9 1.23 13.96 5.09
C ARG A 9 0.32 13.13 4.21
N VAL A 10 -0.97 13.21 4.48
CA VAL A 10 -2.05 12.49 3.84
C VAL A 10 -2.24 11.05 4.33
N ILE A 11 -3.22 10.96 5.22
CA ILE A 11 -4.09 9.80 5.32
C ILE A 11 -5.24 10.04 4.33
N ALA A 12 -5.40 9.17 3.35
CA ALA A 12 -6.59 9.15 2.50
C ALA A 12 -7.56 8.08 3.02
N SER A 13 -8.83 8.41 3.26
CA SER A 13 -9.84 7.36 3.41
C SER A 13 -10.29 6.98 2.02
N VAL A 14 -10.03 5.73 1.66
CA VAL A 14 -10.63 5.12 0.48
C VAL A 14 -11.91 4.48 0.96
N ALA A 15 -13.04 5.13 0.66
CA ALA A 15 -14.33 4.52 0.83
C ALA A 15 -14.31 3.19 0.05
N SER A 16 -14.85 2.12 0.64
CA SER A 16 -14.94 0.84 -0.05
C SER A 16 -15.96 0.93 -1.18
N ALA A 17 -15.58 1.56 -2.29
CA ALA A 17 -16.13 1.25 -3.58
C ALA A 17 -15.87 -0.24 -3.77
N THR A 18 -16.94 -1.02 -3.70
CA THR A 18 -16.94 -2.37 -4.24
C THR A 18 -16.25 -2.27 -5.59
N PHE A 19 -15.06 -2.86 -5.72
CA PHE A 19 -14.40 -3.07 -7.00
C PHE A 19 -15.24 -4.14 -7.74
N SER A 20 -16.49 -3.80 -8.02
CA SER A 20 -17.35 -4.49 -8.96
C SER A 20 -16.68 -4.26 -10.28
N ARG A 21 -15.84 -5.23 -10.67
CA ARG A 21 -15.38 -5.53 -12.03
C ARG A 21 -15.70 -4.37 -12.99
N ALA A 22 -14.85 -3.35 -13.02
CA ALA A 22 -14.93 -2.30 -14.04
C ALA A 22 -14.55 -2.94 -15.37
N ALA A 23 -15.49 -3.65 -15.98
CA ALA A 23 -15.44 -4.11 -17.35
C ALA A 23 -15.54 -2.86 -18.24
N GLY A 24 -14.40 -2.25 -18.58
CA GLY A 24 -14.42 -1.14 -19.53
C GLY A 24 -13.25 -0.18 -19.57
N LEU A 25 -12.28 -0.23 -18.64
CA LEU A 25 -11.10 0.63 -18.76
C LEU A 25 -10.13 0.05 -19.80
N PRO A 26 -9.71 0.81 -20.82
CA PRO A 26 -8.69 0.35 -21.75
C PRO A 26 -7.38 0.16 -20.97
N PRO A 27 -6.61 -0.92 -21.24
CA PRO A 27 -5.36 -1.15 -20.54
C PRO A 27 -4.40 0.01 -20.81
N CYS A 28 -4.05 0.75 -19.75
CA CYS A 28 -2.98 1.73 -19.77
C CYS A 28 -1.71 1.02 -20.24
N LYS A 29 -1.24 1.36 -21.44
CA LYS A 29 -0.01 0.81 -22.01
C LYS A 29 1.18 1.46 -21.30
N LEU A 30 1.55 0.93 -20.14
CA LEU A 30 2.88 1.13 -19.60
C LEU A 30 3.86 0.52 -20.60
N ARG A 31 4.61 1.38 -21.28
CA ARG A 31 5.58 1.05 -22.30
C ARG A 31 6.82 0.48 -21.62
N GLY A 32 6.81 -0.82 -21.33
CA GLY A 32 7.97 -1.58 -20.87
C GLY A 32 7.98 -2.95 -21.56
N GLY A 33 9.06 -3.26 -22.29
CA GLY A 33 9.25 -4.50 -23.04
C GLY A 33 9.50 -5.74 -22.16
N GLY A 34 8.67 -5.96 -21.15
CA GLY A 34 8.62 -7.19 -20.37
C GLY A 34 7.57 -8.17 -20.91
N PRO A 35 7.67 -9.47 -20.59
CA PRO A 35 6.70 -10.46 -21.05
C PRO A 35 5.26 -10.11 -20.62
N PRO A 36 4.25 -10.51 -21.43
CA PRO A 36 2.86 -10.11 -21.26
C PRO A 36 2.31 -10.54 -19.89
N TRP A 37 1.78 -9.58 -19.15
CA TRP A 37 1.17 -9.73 -17.83
C TRP A 37 -0.05 -10.66 -17.88
N HIS A 38 0.18 -11.97 -17.69
CA HIS A 38 -0.85 -12.96 -17.45
C HIS A 38 -0.98 -13.23 -15.94
N PRO A 39 -2.19 -13.16 -15.33
CA PRO A 39 -2.38 -13.35 -13.89
C PRO A 39 -2.26 -14.81 -13.38
N ALA A 40 -1.85 -15.77 -14.22
CA ALA A 40 -2.00 -17.21 -13.94
C ALA A 40 -0.69 -18.02 -13.84
N SER A 41 0.49 -17.40 -13.93
CA SER A 41 1.76 -18.13 -14.01
C SER A 41 2.63 -18.11 -12.74
N TRP A 42 2.19 -17.45 -11.67
CA TRP A 42 2.93 -17.47 -10.40
C TRP A 42 2.43 -18.63 -9.55
N ASP A 43 3.13 -19.77 -9.57
CA ASP A 43 3.00 -20.73 -8.47
C ASP A 43 3.61 -20.07 -7.22
N THR A 44 2.77 -19.34 -6.49
CA THR A 44 3.13 -18.61 -5.27
C THR A 44 3.80 -19.54 -4.26
N ARG A 45 3.45 -20.84 -4.22
CA ARG A 45 4.09 -21.79 -3.31
C ARG A 45 5.52 -22.08 -3.71
N HIS A 46 5.78 -22.30 -5.01
CA HIS A 46 7.14 -22.51 -5.49
C HIS A 46 8.00 -21.26 -5.26
N TYR A 47 7.48 -20.06 -5.56
CA TYR A 47 8.19 -18.80 -5.34
C TYR A 47 8.57 -18.57 -3.88
N ILE A 48 7.62 -18.73 -2.95
CA ILE A 48 7.89 -18.56 -1.52
C ILE A 48 8.89 -19.59 -1.01
N ARG A 49 8.78 -20.85 -1.45
CA ARG A 49 9.75 -21.91 -1.09
C ARG A 49 11.15 -21.61 -1.61
N SER A 50 11.27 -21.19 -2.87
CA SER A 50 12.58 -20.90 -3.46
C SER A 50 13.23 -19.66 -2.79
N PHE A 51 12.44 -18.64 -2.47
CA PHE A 51 12.91 -17.48 -1.72
C PHE A 51 13.35 -17.83 -0.30
N ALA A 52 12.56 -18.64 0.44
CA ALA A 52 12.93 -19.13 1.76
C ALA A 52 14.20 -19.99 1.72
N THR A 53 14.33 -20.87 0.74
CA THR A 53 15.56 -21.64 0.50
C THR A 53 16.74 -20.70 0.28
N ARG A 54 16.60 -19.68 -0.57
CA ARG A 54 17.67 -18.68 -0.79
C ARG A 54 18.06 -17.96 0.50
N ILE A 55 17.11 -17.53 1.34
CA ILE A 55 17.42 -16.90 2.63
C ILE A 55 18.23 -17.82 3.54
N THR A 56 17.87 -19.11 3.57
CA THR A 56 18.54 -20.08 4.45
C THR A 56 19.92 -20.49 3.96
N THR A 57 20.11 -20.65 2.64
CA THR A 57 21.36 -21.13 2.04
C THR A 57 22.39 -20.04 1.77
N GLN A 58 21.98 -18.77 1.66
CA GLN A 58 22.88 -17.66 1.41
C GLN A 58 23.78 -17.40 2.65
N GLN A 59 25.10 -17.45 2.46
CA GLN A 59 26.07 -17.17 3.52
C GLN A 59 26.00 -15.69 3.98
N ASP A 60 25.88 -14.76 3.02
CA ASP A 60 25.70 -13.33 3.28
C ASP A 60 24.27 -12.90 2.95
N ARG A 61 23.47 -12.72 4.00
CA ARG A 61 22.05 -12.32 3.90
C ARG A 61 21.85 -10.81 3.76
N SER A 62 22.89 -10.00 3.94
CA SER A 62 22.79 -8.53 3.79
C SER A 62 22.38 -8.10 2.38
N ARG A 63 22.56 -9.00 1.40
CA ARG A 63 22.21 -8.80 -0.01
C ARG A 63 20.77 -9.15 -0.36
N ILE A 64 19.97 -9.59 0.61
CA ILE A 64 18.56 -9.96 0.39
C ILE A 64 17.70 -8.81 0.90
N SER A 65 17.05 -8.11 -0.03
CA SER A 65 16.03 -7.09 0.25
C SER A 65 14.68 -7.58 -0.25
N TYR A 66 13.63 -7.34 0.54
CA TYR A 66 12.25 -7.62 0.13
C TYR A 66 11.83 -6.79 -1.08
N GLY A 67 12.31 -5.54 -1.17
CA GLY A 67 12.02 -4.63 -2.28
C GLY A 67 12.86 -4.86 -3.54
N GLY A 68 13.89 -5.71 -3.48
CA GLY A 68 14.81 -5.89 -4.60
C GLY A 68 15.47 -4.57 -5.04
N ASP A 69 15.57 -4.36 -6.35
CA ASP A 69 16.09 -3.14 -6.99
C ASP A 69 14.99 -2.05 -7.10
N PHE A 70 14.40 -1.68 -5.96
CA PHE A 70 13.30 -0.71 -5.88
C PHE A 70 13.76 0.71 -6.23
N ASP A 71 13.11 1.37 -7.18
CA ASP A 71 13.30 2.79 -7.49
C ASP A 71 12.18 3.64 -6.87
N PRO A 72 12.45 4.40 -5.81
CA PRO A 72 11.42 5.24 -5.17
C PRO A 72 10.96 6.41 -6.03
N GLN A 73 11.50 6.66 -7.23
CA GLN A 73 10.97 7.69 -8.13
C GLN A 73 9.82 7.18 -9.01
N THR A 74 9.77 5.88 -9.29
CA THR A 74 8.82 5.30 -10.25
C THR A 74 8.00 4.15 -9.68
N ASP A 75 8.54 3.45 -8.69
CA ASP A 75 7.95 2.26 -8.13
C ASP A 75 7.13 2.60 -6.89
N ILE A 76 6.07 1.83 -6.65
CA ILE A 76 5.21 1.97 -5.46
C ILE A 76 5.33 0.71 -4.61
N GLY A 77 5.78 0.88 -3.38
CA GLY A 77 5.69 -0.13 -2.34
C GLY A 77 4.30 -0.08 -1.70
N SER A 78 3.70 -1.24 -1.41
CA SER A 78 2.45 -1.26 -0.64
C SER A 78 2.40 -2.40 0.35
N SER A 79 1.78 -2.13 1.49
CA SER A 79 1.46 -3.13 2.50
C SER A 79 0.02 -2.92 2.95
N SER A 80 -0.79 -3.98 2.86
CA SER A 80 -2.20 -3.91 3.22
C SER A 80 -2.46 -4.63 4.53
N TRP A 81 -3.06 -3.91 5.47
CA TRP A 81 -3.62 -4.47 6.71
C TRP A 81 -5.14 -4.56 6.66
N ALA A 82 -5.76 -4.34 5.48
CA ALA A 82 -7.21 -4.26 5.34
C ALA A 82 -7.95 -5.51 5.86
N ASP A 83 -7.33 -6.69 5.74
CA ASP A 83 -7.90 -7.96 6.22
C ASP A 83 -7.52 -8.30 7.68
N VAL A 84 -6.70 -7.47 8.34
CA VAL A 84 -6.39 -7.63 9.75
C VAL A 84 -7.59 -7.15 10.57
N GLN A 85 -8.20 -8.05 11.34
CA GLN A 85 -9.47 -7.82 12.01
C GLN A 85 -9.36 -7.00 13.32
N LEU A 86 -8.57 -5.93 13.35
CA LEU A 86 -8.32 -5.16 14.57
C LEU A 86 -9.57 -4.50 15.16
N TYR A 87 -10.48 -3.99 14.31
CA TYR A 87 -11.76 -3.42 14.76
C TYR A 87 -12.70 -4.45 15.42
N ARG A 88 -12.47 -5.75 15.22
CA ARG A 88 -13.30 -6.81 15.82
C ARG A 88 -12.82 -7.25 17.20
N VAL A 89 -11.62 -6.83 17.62
CA VAL A 89 -11.03 -7.22 18.90
C VAL A 89 -11.63 -6.35 20.02
N ALA A 90 -12.18 -6.99 21.06
CA ALA A 90 -12.70 -6.28 22.22
C ALA A 90 -11.71 -6.32 23.40
N PHE A 91 -11.46 -5.17 24.01
CA PHE A 91 -10.56 -4.97 25.13
C PHE A 91 -11.32 -4.96 26.47
N GLY A 92 -12.13 -6.00 26.68
CA GLY A 92 -12.94 -6.17 27.89
C GLY A 92 -14.20 -5.28 27.93
N PRO A 93 -14.98 -5.39 29.02
CA PRO A 93 -16.31 -4.79 29.11
C PRO A 93 -16.30 -3.26 29.25
N LEU A 94 -15.18 -2.68 29.71
CA LEU A 94 -15.08 -1.23 29.92
C LEU A 94 -14.65 -0.48 28.65
N LEU A 95 -13.66 -1.01 27.91
CA LEU A 95 -13.07 -0.34 26.75
C LEU A 95 -13.72 -0.75 25.42
N GLY A 96 -14.33 -1.94 25.34
CA GLY A 96 -14.99 -2.39 24.12
C GLY A 96 -14.03 -2.54 22.94
N LYS A 97 -14.52 -2.23 21.74
CA LYS A 97 -13.75 -2.30 20.48
C LYS A 97 -13.05 -0.96 20.18
N PRO A 98 -11.94 -0.96 19.43
CA PRO A 98 -11.33 0.26 18.95
C PRO A 98 -12.31 1.12 18.15
N ALA A 99 -12.41 2.40 18.50
CA ALA A 99 -13.09 3.38 17.66
C ALA A 99 -12.21 3.82 16.46
N LEU A 100 -10.89 3.69 16.60
CA LEU A 100 -9.93 4.12 15.60
C LEU A 100 -8.65 3.27 15.68
N VAL A 101 -8.16 2.84 14.53
CA VAL A 101 -6.86 2.17 14.40
C VAL A 101 -5.99 2.94 13.41
N ARG A 102 -4.89 3.51 13.90
CA ARG A 102 -3.92 4.27 13.09
C ARG A 102 -2.52 3.71 13.25
N ARG A 103 -1.71 3.85 12.20
CA ARG A 103 -0.27 3.63 12.28
C ARG A 103 0.38 4.89 12.89
N PRO A 104 1.29 4.76 13.87
CA PRO A 104 2.07 5.88 14.39
C PRO A 104 2.91 6.54 13.30
N ASP A 105 3.26 7.81 13.49
CA ASP A 105 4.17 8.51 12.59
C ASP A 105 5.57 7.90 12.62
N PHE A 106 6.23 7.87 11.46
CA PHE A 106 7.60 7.39 11.28
C PHE A 106 8.29 8.21 10.19
N ALA A 107 9.61 8.04 10.07
CA ALA A 107 10.37 8.68 9.00
C ALA A 107 9.78 8.28 7.63
N PRO A 108 9.41 9.22 6.75
CA PRO A 108 8.75 8.90 5.49
C PRO A 108 9.55 7.90 4.66
N LEU A 109 8.89 6.82 4.23
CA LEU A 109 9.44 5.86 3.30
C LEU A 109 8.92 6.22 1.90
N LYS A 110 9.75 6.89 1.12
CA LYS A 110 9.33 7.43 -0.18
C LYS A 110 8.70 6.33 -1.05
N SER A 111 7.53 6.64 -1.58
CA SER A 111 6.74 5.80 -2.49
C SER A 111 6.15 4.55 -1.86
N ASP A 112 6.04 4.50 -0.52
CA ASP A 112 5.28 3.47 0.18
C ASP A 112 3.84 3.91 0.49
N ILE A 113 2.93 2.93 0.44
CA ILE A 113 1.52 3.04 0.82
C ILE A 113 1.19 1.98 1.88
N TYR A 114 0.53 2.40 2.95
CA TYR A 114 0.04 1.50 3.99
C TYR A 114 -1.47 1.57 4.10
N PHE A 115 -2.17 0.49 3.73
CA PHE A 115 -3.61 0.39 3.96
C PHE A 115 -3.86 -0.09 5.38
N MET A 116 -4.65 0.68 6.13
CA MET A 116 -5.04 0.39 7.50
C MET A 116 -6.09 -0.74 7.52
N PRO A 117 -6.33 -1.34 8.70
CA PRO A 117 -7.45 -2.25 8.89
C PRO A 117 -8.75 -1.65 8.40
N ARG A 118 -9.56 -2.48 7.74
CA ARG A 118 -10.88 -2.09 7.29
C ARG A 118 -11.77 -1.77 8.50
N THR A 119 -12.47 -0.64 8.47
CA THR A 119 -13.43 -0.25 9.51
C THR A 119 -14.63 -1.19 9.52
N GLU A 120 -15.50 -1.07 10.54
CA GLU A 120 -16.73 -1.88 10.58
C GLU A 120 -17.71 -1.50 9.46
N GLU A 121 -17.67 -0.24 9.02
CA GLU A 121 -18.43 0.32 7.90
C GLU A 121 -17.89 -0.12 6.55
N GLY A 122 -16.66 -0.64 6.53
CA GLY A 122 -16.02 -1.17 5.34
C GLY A 122 -14.96 -0.25 4.73
N ASP A 123 -14.75 0.95 5.27
CA ASP A 123 -13.78 1.91 4.75
C ASP A 123 -12.33 1.47 5.01
N VAL A 124 -11.41 1.95 4.16
CA VAL A 124 -9.98 1.66 4.29
C VAL A 124 -9.20 2.95 4.23
N ASP A 125 -8.67 3.36 5.38
CA ASP A 125 -7.69 4.43 5.41
C ASP A 125 -6.35 3.97 4.79
N ALA A 126 -5.68 4.86 4.08
CA ALA A 126 -4.37 4.63 3.48
C ALA A 126 -3.42 5.77 3.90
N LEU A 127 -2.23 5.40 4.37
CA LEU A 127 -1.14 6.34 4.65
C LEU A 127 -0.17 6.33 3.47
N LEU A 128 0.03 7.50 2.85
CA LEU A 128 0.86 7.66 1.67
C LEU A 128 2.14 8.42 2.04
N CYS A 129 3.29 7.99 1.52
CA CYS A 129 4.57 8.67 1.70
C CYS A 129 5.10 9.13 0.34
N MET A 130 4.52 10.21 -0.19
CA MET A 130 4.86 10.75 -1.52
C MET A 130 5.50 12.14 -1.42
N THR A 131 5.99 12.66 -2.55
CA THR A 131 6.49 14.03 -2.60
C THR A 131 5.33 15.05 -2.58
N GLU A 132 5.63 16.30 -2.24
CA GLU A 132 4.64 17.37 -2.30
C GLU A 132 4.08 17.57 -3.72
N GLU A 133 4.90 17.34 -4.75
CA GLU A 133 4.49 17.40 -6.16
C GLU A 133 3.49 16.28 -6.50
N ASP A 134 3.74 15.06 -6.04
CA ASP A 134 2.82 13.94 -6.23
C ASP A 134 1.47 14.22 -5.56
N PHE A 135 1.47 14.74 -4.33
CA PHE A 135 0.24 15.11 -3.62
C PHE A 135 -0.51 16.24 -4.31
N ALA A 136 0.19 17.28 -4.77
CA ALA A 136 -0.42 18.35 -5.54
C ALA A 136 -1.07 17.83 -6.83
N GLY A 137 -0.47 16.82 -7.46
CA GLY A 137 -1.05 16.11 -8.62
C GLY A 137 -2.31 15.31 -8.25
N LEU A 138 -2.27 14.53 -7.18
CA LEU A 138 -3.41 13.74 -6.71
C LEU A 138 -4.59 14.62 -6.27
N ASP A 139 -4.33 15.76 -5.63
CA ASP A 139 -5.36 16.68 -5.12
C ASP A 139 -6.17 17.39 -6.22
N VAL A 140 -5.65 17.43 -7.45
CA VAL A 140 -6.35 17.99 -8.60
C VAL A 140 -6.89 16.92 -9.55
N ASP A 141 -6.54 15.65 -9.33
CA ASP A 141 -6.96 14.54 -10.17
C ASP A 141 -8.43 14.15 -9.86
N PRO A 142 -9.34 14.24 -10.86
CA PRO A 142 -10.76 13.96 -10.64
C PRO A 142 -11.07 12.47 -10.46
N GLU A 143 -10.21 11.57 -10.96
CA GLU A 143 -10.37 10.13 -10.77
C GLU A 143 -9.96 9.74 -9.35
N TRP A 144 -8.87 10.32 -8.82
CA TRP A 144 -8.46 10.14 -7.42
C TRP A 144 -9.54 10.63 -6.45
N ARG A 145 -9.98 11.88 -6.61
CA ARG A 145 -10.97 12.52 -5.73
C ARG A 145 -12.35 11.87 -5.78
N ARG A 146 -12.62 11.02 -6.76
CA ARG A 146 -13.86 10.25 -6.82
C ARG A 146 -13.91 9.16 -5.74
N TYR A 147 -12.75 8.66 -5.30
CA TYR A 147 -12.66 7.49 -4.42
C TYR A 147 -11.92 7.76 -3.10
N ALA A 148 -11.12 8.82 -3.05
CA ALA A 148 -10.28 9.14 -1.90
C ALA A 148 -10.64 10.50 -1.31
N ASP A 149 -10.87 10.52 0.00
CA ASP A 149 -10.98 11.74 0.79
C ASP A 149 -9.66 11.98 1.54
N CYS A 150 -9.10 13.19 1.42
CA CYS A 150 -7.90 13.60 2.15
C CYS A 150 -8.26 13.98 3.60
N ILE A 151 -7.68 13.29 4.59
CA ILE A 151 -8.00 13.44 6.02
C ILE A 151 -6.89 14.17 6.80
N GLY A 152 -5.79 14.57 6.15
CA GLY A 152 -4.67 15.25 6.82
C GLY A 152 -3.68 15.91 5.88
#